data_AF-A0A9P6WCQ5-F1
#
_entry.id   AF-A0A9P6WCQ5-F1
#
_cell.length_a   1.000
_cell.length_b   1.000
_cell.length_c   1.000
_cell.angle_alpha   90.00
_cell.angle_beta   90.00
_cell.angle_gamma   90.00
#
_symmetry.space_group_name_H-M   'P 1'
#
loop_
_entity.id
_entity.type
_entity.pdbx_description
1 polymer ?
#
loop_
_entity_poly.entity_id
_entity_poly.type
_entity_poly.pdbx_seq_one_letter_code
_entity_poly.pdbx_strand_id
1 'polypeptide(L)'
;MSEPESSLDITSKARGANVSGRSWKVSKQPMRPKSSVVKNKKLTSWELKEQKRLEDKQFKERVKALKDEKIAEKQKRAQALKERREKKEEEERYEKLAAKMHAKKVDRMRRREKRNKMLKER
;
A
#
# COMPACT_ATOMS: atom_id res chain seq x y z
N MET A 1 -34.44 -41.45 58.78
CA MET A 1 -34.12 -40.07 59.19
C MET A 1 -34.05 -39.21 57.94
N SER A 2 -35.10 -38.49 57.52
CA SER A 2 -35.65 -37.21 58.04
C SER A 2 -34.77 -35.98 57.71
N GLU A 3 -35.11 -35.29 56.59
CA GLU A 3 -35.16 -33.82 56.27
C GLU A 3 -34.21 -32.78 56.92
N PRO A 4 -34.06 -31.51 56.43
CA PRO A 4 -34.67 -30.85 55.24
C PRO A 4 -33.72 -29.95 54.39
N GLU A 5 -34.26 -29.50 53.25
CA GLU A 5 -33.78 -28.43 52.35
C GLU A 5 -33.72 -27.05 53.05
N SER A 6 -32.67 -26.25 52.78
CA SER A 6 -32.60 -24.85 53.21
C SER A 6 -32.71 -23.88 52.02
N SER A 7 -33.89 -23.27 51.98
CA SER A 7 -34.39 -22.15 51.18
C SER A 7 -33.40 -21.01 50.84
N LEU A 8 -33.42 -20.65 49.56
CA LEU A 8 -33.26 -19.33 48.93
C LEU A 8 -33.03 -18.11 49.86
N ASP A 9 -31.80 -17.60 49.88
CA ASP A 9 -31.48 -16.27 50.40
C ASP A 9 -31.67 -15.19 49.32
N ILE A 10 -32.88 -14.62 49.26
CA ILE A 10 -33.14 -13.32 48.62
C ILE A 10 -33.26 -12.28 49.74
N THR A 11 -32.13 -11.93 50.36
CA THR A 11 -32.05 -10.78 51.27
C THR A 11 -32.06 -9.48 50.46
N SER A 12 -33.21 -9.13 49.90
CA SER A 12 -33.44 -7.79 49.39
C SER A 12 -33.53 -6.83 50.57
N LYS A 13 -32.62 -5.87 50.57
CA LYS A 13 -32.33 -4.88 51.62
C LYS A 13 -33.58 -4.09 52.06
N ALA A 14 -34.38 -4.66 52.96
CA ALA A 14 -35.56 -4.02 53.51
C ALA A 14 -35.14 -2.93 54.53
N ARG A 15 -35.33 -1.67 54.16
CA ARG A 15 -35.20 -0.53 55.09
C ARG A 15 -36.45 -0.48 55.96
N GLY A 16 -36.36 -1.05 57.17
CA GLY A 16 -37.37 -0.99 58.22
C GLY A 16 -38.62 -1.84 57.93
N ALA A 17 -39.02 -2.67 58.91
CA ALA A 17 -40.25 -3.44 58.82
C ALA A 17 -41.46 -2.51 58.87
N ASN A 18 -42.29 -2.51 57.82
CA ASN A 18 -43.51 -1.72 57.78
C ASN A 18 -44.64 -2.53 58.41
N VAL A 19 -45.23 -2.02 59.50
CA VAL A 19 -46.15 -2.79 60.37
C VAL A 19 -47.43 -3.24 59.64
N SER A 20 -47.84 -2.56 58.56
CA SER A 20 -49.07 -2.89 57.80
C SER A 20 -48.86 -3.65 56.47
N GLY A 21 -47.62 -4.03 56.13
CA GLY A 21 -47.33 -4.83 54.92
C GLY A 21 -47.58 -4.17 53.56
N ARG A 22 -48.24 -3.00 53.49
CA ARG A 22 -48.53 -2.30 52.23
C ARG A 22 -47.47 -1.23 51.95
N SER A 23 -46.60 -1.45 50.96
CA SER A 23 -45.64 -0.43 50.51
C SER A 23 -46.32 0.59 49.59
N TRP A 24 -46.51 1.83 50.05
CA TRP A 24 -47.14 2.89 49.26
C TRP A 24 -46.15 3.65 48.36
N LYS A 25 -44.84 3.43 48.53
CA LYS A 25 -43.77 4.09 47.78
C LYS A 25 -43.08 3.08 46.85
N VAL A 26 -43.15 3.33 45.55
CA VAL A 26 -42.35 2.59 44.56
C VAL A 26 -40.87 2.96 44.74
N SER A 27 -40.01 1.95 44.92
CA SER A 27 -38.56 2.16 45.00
C SER A 27 -38.02 2.55 43.63
N LYS A 28 -37.90 3.86 43.37
CA LYS A 28 -37.24 4.36 42.17
C LYS A 28 -35.73 4.34 42.39
N GLN A 29 -35.00 3.75 41.44
CA GLN A 29 -33.55 3.90 41.42
C GLN A 29 -33.19 5.38 41.21
N PRO A 30 -32.18 5.92 41.92
CA PRO A 30 -31.75 7.29 41.71
C PRO A 30 -31.24 7.46 40.28
N MET A 31 -31.75 8.48 39.58
CA MET A 31 -31.32 8.80 38.22
C MET A 31 -29.84 9.17 38.25
N ARG A 32 -28.99 8.29 37.71
CA ARG A 32 -27.54 8.51 37.61
C ARG A 32 -27.24 9.15 36.25
N PRO A 33 -26.89 10.46 36.17
CA PRO A 33 -26.60 11.12 34.89
C PRO A 33 -25.43 10.47 34.14
N LYS A 34 -24.53 9.77 34.86
CA LYS A 34 -23.38 9.06 34.30
C LYS A 34 -23.73 7.71 33.68
N SER A 35 -24.79 7.03 34.14
CA SER A 35 -25.20 5.73 33.60
C SER A 35 -26.15 5.86 32.39
N SER A 36 -26.60 7.07 32.09
CA SER A 36 -27.41 7.39 30.90
C SER A 36 -26.60 8.09 29.81
N VAL A 37 -25.26 8.11 29.90
CA VAL A 37 -24.39 8.57 28.79
C VAL A 37 -24.48 7.52 27.68
N VAL A 38 -25.56 7.63 26.93
CA VAL A 38 -25.90 7.00 25.67
C VAL A 38 -25.79 5.46 25.68
N LYS A 39 -26.86 4.79 26.12
CA LYS A 39 -27.06 3.33 25.96
C LYS A 39 -26.94 2.84 24.50
N ASN A 40 -26.86 3.76 23.53
CA ASN A 40 -26.75 3.50 22.09
C ASN A 40 -25.36 3.81 21.48
N LYS A 41 -24.36 4.25 22.26
CA LYS A 41 -23.01 4.48 21.73
C LYS A 41 -22.25 3.16 21.73
N LYS A 42 -22.18 2.54 20.55
CA LYS A 42 -21.48 1.26 20.32
C LYS A 42 -19.95 1.36 20.50
N LEU A 43 -19.36 2.55 20.36
CA LEU A 43 -17.92 2.79 20.43
C LEU A 43 -17.58 4.06 21.21
N THR A 44 -16.46 4.03 21.91
CA THR A 44 -15.87 5.17 22.63
C THR A 44 -15.31 6.19 21.63
N SER A 45 -15.22 7.47 22.00
CA SER A 45 -14.65 8.51 21.11
C SER A 45 -13.22 8.19 20.64
N TRP A 46 -12.45 7.47 21.45
CA TRP A 46 -11.11 7.01 21.09
C TRP A 46 -11.14 5.90 20.03
N GLU A 47 -11.99 4.89 20.20
CA GLU A 47 -12.13 3.78 19.24
C GLU A 47 -12.59 4.27 17.86
N LEU A 48 -13.46 5.29 17.81
CA LEU A 48 -13.84 5.94 16.55
C LEU A 48 -12.66 6.63 15.85
N LYS A 49 -11.73 7.23 16.62
CA LYS A 49 -10.51 7.83 16.05
C LYS A 49 -9.54 6.76 15.57
N GLU A 50 -9.47 5.64 16.28
CA GLU A 50 -8.62 4.51 15.91
C GLU A 50 -9.11 3.83 14.63
N GLN A 51 -10.42 3.58 14.50
CA GLN A 51 -11.02 3.06 13.26
C GLN A 51 -10.74 3.97 12.07
N LYS A 52 -10.98 5.28 12.20
CA LYS A 52 -10.66 6.25 11.14
C LYS A 52 -9.18 6.24 10.76
N ARG A 53 -8.29 6.14 11.75
CA ARG A 53 -6.84 6.08 11.51
C ARG A 53 -6.46 4.79 10.74
N LEU A 54 -7.11 3.66 11.04
CA LEU A 54 -6.90 2.40 10.32
C LEU A 54 -7.41 2.50 8.88
N GLU A 55 -8.60 3.05 8.67
CA GLU A 55 -9.18 3.31 7.35
C GLU A 55 -8.27 4.21 6.51
N ASP A 56 -7.78 5.32 7.08
CA ASP A 56 -6.87 6.25 6.41
C ASP A 56 -5.54 5.59 6.04
N LYS A 57 -5.00 4.72 6.91
CA LYS A 57 -3.78 3.96 6.62
C LYS A 57 -3.99 3.02 5.44
N GLN A 58 -5.06 2.22 5.47
CA GLN A 58 -5.40 1.30 4.38
C GLN A 58 -5.62 2.05 3.06
N PHE A 59 -6.29 3.20 3.11
CA PHE A 59 -6.49 4.04 1.92
C PHE A 59 -5.16 4.56 1.36
N LYS A 60 -4.29 5.10 2.22
CA LYS A 60 -2.97 5.60 1.80
C LYS A 60 -2.08 4.50 1.24
N GLU A 61 -2.11 3.31 1.81
CA GLU A 61 -1.38 2.14 1.31
C GLU A 61 -1.84 1.75 -0.10
N ARG A 62 -3.16 1.68 -0.33
CA ARG A 62 -3.72 1.40 -1.66
C ARG A 62 -3.33 2.48 -2.68
N VAL A 63 -3.43 3.76 -2.29
CA VAL A 63 -3.04 4.88 -3.16
C VAL A 63 -1.54 4.83 -3.49
N LYS A 64 -0.70 4.47 -2.52
CA LYS A 64 0.75 4.33 -2.72
C LYS A 64 1.04 3.19 -3.69
N ALA A 65 0.45 2.01 -3.47
CA ALA A 65 0.62 0.86 -4.36
C ALA A 65 0.28 1.21 -5.83
N LEU A 66 -0.86 1.88 -6.06
CA LEU A 66 -1.26 2.31 -7.41
C LEU A 66 -0.30 3.33 -8.04
N LYS A 67 0.31 4.20 -7.24
CA LYS A 67 1.31 5.16 -7.74
C LYS A 67 2.62 4.45 -8.08
N ASP A 68 3.07 3.55 -7.22
CA ASP A 68 4.32 2.80 -7.39
C ASP A 68 4.23 1.90 -8.64
N GLU A 69 3.09 1.25 -8.88
CA GLU A 69 2.83 0.48 -10.11
C GLU A 69 2.94 1.36 -11.37
N LYS A 70 2.26 2.52 -11.39
CA LYS A 70 2.32 3.46 -12.52
C LYS A 70 3.74 3.97 -12.78
N ILE A 71 4.51 4.24 -11.73
CA ILE A 71 5.90 4.70 -11.85
C ILE A 71 6.78 3.57 -12.38
N ALA A 72 6.61 2.35 -11.87
CA ALA A 72 7.35 1.18 -12.33
C ALA A 72 7.09 0.90 -13.83
N GLU A 73 5.85 1.01 -14.31
CA GLU A 73 5.55 0.88 -15.73
C GLU A 73 6.23 1.94 -16.59
N LYS A 74 6.20 3.21 -16.17
CA LYS A 74 6.89 4.30 -16.86
C LYS A 74 8.40 4.07 -16.90
N GLN A 75 8.99 3.61 -15.79
CA GLN A 75 10.41 3.30 -15.70
C GLN A 75 10.79 2.13 -16.62
N LYS A 76 10.01 1.05 -16.64
CA LYS A 76 10.21 -0.08 -17.56
C LYS A 76 10.20 0.37 -19.02
N ARG A 77 9.25 1.22 -19.41
CA ARG A 77 9.20 1.81 -20.76
C ARG A 77 10.43 2.64 -21.05
N ALA A 78 10.83 3.51 -20.12
CA ALA A 78 12.00 4.35 -20.28
C ALA A 78 13.29 3.54 -20.41
N GLN A 79 13.46 2.49 -19.60
CA GLN A 79 14.60 1.57 -19.67
C GLN A 79 14.65 0.84 -21.02
N ALA A 80 13.52 0.26 -21.46
CA ALA A 80 13.44 -0.40 -22.77
C ALA A 80 13.78 0.54 -23.94
N LEU A 81 13.36 1.81 -23.86
CA LEU A 81 13.71 2.82 -24.87
C LEU A 81 15.21 3.16 -24.84
N LYS A 82 15.82 3.28 -23.66
CA LYS A 82 17.26 3.53 -23.52
C LYS A 82 18.07 2.37 -24.08
N GLU A 83 17.76 1.15 -23.67
CA GLU A 83 18.42 -0.06 -24.16
C GLU A 83 18.31 -0.19 -25.69
N ARG A 84 17.15 0.16 -26.27
CA ARG A 84 16.98 0.17 -27.73
C ARG A 84 17.85 1.23 -28.42
N ARG A 85 18.02 2.41 -27.81
CA ARG A 85 18.87 3.47 -28.36
C ARG A 85 20.34 3.09 -28.26
N GLU A 86 20.77 2.58 -27.11
CA GLU A 86 22.15 2.11 -26.88
C GLU A 86 22.53 1.02 -27.89
N LYS A 87 21.67 0.01 -28.09
CA LYS A 87 21.90 -1.05 -29.10
C LYS A 87 22.06 -0.47 -30.52
N LYS A 88 21.20 0.47 -30.91
CA LYS A 88 21.29 1.14 -32.22
C LYS A 88 22.56 1.96 -32.35
N GLU A 89 22.93 2.71 -31.32
CA GLU A 89 24.16 3.51 -31.32
C GLU A 89 25.41 2.63 -31.44
N GLU A 90 25.41 1.47 -30.79
CA GLU A 90 26.47 0.47 -30.93
C GLU A 90 26.52 -0.09 -32.35
N GLU A 91 25.39 -0.53 -32.91
CA GLU A 91 25.28 -0.99 -34.30
C GLU A 91 25.81 0.06 -35.29
N GLU A 92 25.31 1.30 -35.19
CA GLU A 92 25.75 2.41 -36.04
C GLU A 92 27.25 2.71 -35.88
N ARG A 93 27.80 2.58 -34.66
CA ARG A 93 29.23 2.76 -34.42
C ARG A 93 30.04 1.69 -35.15
N TYR A 94 29.61 0.44 -35.10
CA TYR A 94 30.27 -0.66 -35.82
C TYR A 94 30.15 -0.47 -37.34
N GLU A 95 28.99 -0.07 -37.85
CA GLU A 95 28.79 0.24 -39.27
C GLU A 95 29.71 1.36 -39.75
N LYS A 96 29.80 2.46 -38.98
CA LYS A 96 30.71 3.59 -39.29
C LYS A 96 32.17 3.14 -39.32
N LEU A 97 32.58 2.26 -38.40
CA LEU A 97 33.93 1.69 -38.40
C LEU A 97 34.19 0.78 -39.60
N ALA A 98 33.22 -0.08 -39.95
CA ALA A 98 33.30 -0.94 -41.12
C ALA A 98 33.40 -0.12 -42.42
N ALA A 99 32.57 0.91 -42.58
CA ALA A 99 32.60 1.83 -43.71
C ALA A 99 33.95 2.55 -43.81
N LYS A 100 34.52 3.02 -42.68
CA LYS A 100 35.85 3.65 -42.64
C LYS A 100 36.94 2.68 -43.09
N MET A 101 36.89 1.42 -42.67
CA MET A 101 37.86 0.40 -43.08
C MET A 101 37.71 0.03 -44.56
N HIS A 102 36.47 -0.07 -45.05
CA HIS A 102 36.18 -0.31 -46.45
C HIS A 102 36.72 0.83 -47.33
N ALA A 103 36.46 2.09 -46.97
CA ALA A 103 37.01 3.26 -47.67
C ALA A 103 38.54 3.22 -47.73
N LYS A 104 39.21 2.93 -46.61
CA LYS A 104 40.68 2.75 -46.58
C LYS A 104 41.16 1.65 -47.52
N LYS A 105 40.43 0.54 -47.63
CA LYS A 105 40.77 -0.58 -48.53
C LYS A 105 40.65 -0.15 -49.99
N VAL A 106 39.55 0.50 -50.36
CA VAL A 106 39.32 1.03 -51.71
C VAL A 106 40.42 2.04 -52.09
N ASP A 107 40.77 2.96 -51.19
CA ASP A 107 41.82 3.94 -51.46
C ASP A 107 43.22 3.31 -51.58
N ARG A 108 43.49 2.21 -50.87
CA ARG A 108 44.73 1.43 -51.06
C ARG A 108 44.76 0.76 -52.43
N MET A 109 43.64 0.22 -52.90
CA MET A 109 43.52 -0.38 -54.23
C MET A 109 43.74 0.67 -55.32
N ARG A 110 43.04 1.81 -55.25
CA ARG A 110 43.22 2.94 -56.18
C ARG A 110 44.68 3.41 -56.26
N ARG A 111 45.38 3.50 -55.11
CA ARG A 111 46.81 3.87 -55.08
C ARG A 111 47.73 2.81 -55.70
N ARG A 112 47.40 1.52 -55.57
CA ARG A 112 48.14 0.44 -56.24
C ARG A 112 47.92 0.47 -57.74
N GLU A 113 46.68 0.62 -58.18
CA GLU A 113 46.32 0.75 -59.60
C GLU A 113 47.04 1.93 -60.26
N LYS A 114 47.02 3.11 -59.62
CA LYS A 114 47.77 4.28 -60.09
C LYS A 114 49.27 3.99 -60.23
N ARG A 115 49.89 3.37 -59.22
CA ARG A 115 51.33 3.01 -59.29
C ARG A 115 51.62 1.98 -60.38
N ASN A 116 50.82 0.92 -60.47
CA ASN A 116 51.00 -0.13 -61.49
C ASN A 116 50.83 0.43 -62.90
N LYS A 117 49.89 1.37 -63.10
CA LYS A 117 49.72 2.08 -64.36
C LYS A 117 50.99 2.86 -64.72
N MET A 118 51.49 3.69 -63.82
CA MET A 118 52.73 4.46 -64.03
C MET A 118 53.96 3.58 -64.29
N LEU A 119 54.03 2.39 -63.68
CA LEU A 119 55.12 1.43 -63.88
C LEU A 119 54.98 0.61 -65.17
N LYS A 120 53.77 0.47 -65.71
CA LYS A 120 53.50 -0.24 -66.97
C LYS A 120 53.65 0.68 -68.19
N GLU A 121 53.44 1.99 -67.99
CA GLU A 121 53.63 3.04 -69.00
C GLU A 121 55.08 3.54 -69.09
N ARG A 122 55.99 3.00 -68.28
CA ARG A 122 57.44 3.25 -68.30
C ARG A 122 58.18 2.04 -68.83
#